data_AF-A0A537RAR5-F1
#
_entry.id   AF-A0A537RAR5-F1
#
_cell.length_a   1.000
_cell.length_b   1.000
_cell.length_c   1.000
_cell.angle_alpha   90.00
_cell.angle_beta   90.00
_cell.angle_gamma   90.00
#
_symmetry.space_group_name_H-M   'P 1'
#
loop_
_entity.id
_entity.type
_entity.pdbx_description
1 polymer ?
#
loop_
_entity_poly.entity_id
_entity_poly.type
_entity_poly.pdbx_seq_one_letter_code
_entity_poly.pdbx_strand_id
1 'polypeptide(L)'
;MSAAGGGNSGAFSGTGSCTRQMVHGRHSLPCADTKGCGDGRRQRGSDAASAGGVRQPFGFGVAVDEFDDRHCGVVAIAIAGRYPDRFVPLGTVPFQAPDFAVAELDRIHKSLGFRGIEIATNVAGEDFSAERFRKIFARIEEFGLLIFMHPTGFPEARRFADHYLVNVIGNPLDSTVALHHLIFGGVLHDYPNLKLVIAHGGGYLPAYSGRIDHAAAARPDCCEKINRMPTTYLKRLYFDTIVFTHHQLEYLVEQYGADHVLVGTDYPADMGEVDPIGFIEGARGLDDNERRAILGGNAARLLSIEIPGRPE
;
A
#
# COMPACT_ATOMS: atom_id res chain seq x y z
N MET A 1 17.44 55.62 -39.60
CA MET A 1 16.67 55.73 -38.34
C MET A 1 17.17 54.58 -37.46
N SER A 2 18.24 54.77 -36.69
CA SER A 2 18.24 55.11 -35.25
C SER A 2 17.45 54.09 -34.41
N ALA A 3 17.89 53.50 -33.30
CA ALA A 3 19.17 53.25 -32.63
C ALA A 3 18.81 52.47 -31.33
N ALA A 4 19.74 51.65 -30.81
CA ALA A 4 19.92 51.25 -29.40
C ALA A 4 18.76 50.50 -28.69
N GLY A 5 18.96 49.48 -27.85
CA GLY A 5 20.11 49.13 -27.00
C GLY A 5 19.64 49.07 -25.55
N GLY A 6 20.02 48.02 -24.81
CA GLY A 6 19.89 47.98 -23.34
C GLY A 6 19.47 46.62 -22.78
N GLY A 7 20.45 45.82 -22.38
CA GLY A 7 20.25 44.85 -21.29
C GLY A 7 20.46 45.53 -19.94
N ASN A 8 19.81 45.03 -18.88
CA ASN A 8 20.51 44.82 -17.61
C ASN A 8 19.76 43.85 -16.68
N SER A 9 20.57 43.25 -15.82
CA SER A 9 20.40 42.24 -14.77
C SER A 9 19.50 42.59 -13.57
N GLY A 10 19.10 41.54 -12.83
CA GLY A 10 18.73 41.56 -11.41
C GLY A 10 17.23 41.38 -11.15
N ALA A 11 16.72 40.69 -10.14
CA ALA A 11 17.30 39.91 -9.05
C ALA A 11 16.15 39.07 -8.44
N PHE A 12 16.50 38.05 -7.67
CA PHE A 12 15.63 37.31 -6.76
C PHE A 12 14.78 38.24 -5.86
N SER A 13 13.50 37.94 -5.69
CA SER A 13 12.79 38.12 -4.41
C SER A 13 11.51 37.30 -4.40
N GLY A 14 11.40 36.39 -3.42
CA GLY A 14 10.19 35.62 -3.21
C GLY A 14 9.11 36.39 -2.46
N THR A 15 8.16 35.60 -1.96
CA THR A 15 7.02 35.90 -1.08
C THR A 15 5.68 36.22 -1.75
N GLY A 16 4.69 35.37 -1.48
CA GLY A 16 3.44 35.83 -0.85
C GLY A 16 2.19 35.96 -1.72
N SER A 17 1.35 34.92 -1.68
CA SER A 17 -0.13 34.93 -1.57
C SER A 17 -0.99 35.98 -2.30
N CYS A 18 -2.00 35.53 -3.04
CA CYS A 18 -3.44 35.70 -2.71
C CYS A 18 -4.31 35.20 -3.89
N THR A 19 -5.07 34.11 -3.76
CA THR A 19 -6.50 34.02 -3.34
C THR A 19 -7.53 34.92 -4.05
N ARG A 20 -8.68 34.28 -4.36
CA ARG A 20 -10.03 34.74 -4.83
C ARG A 20 -10.20 34.72 -6.36
N GLN A 21 -11.25 34.17 -6.97
CA GLN A 21 -12.64 33.81 -6.61
C GLN A 21 -13.05 32.66 -7.56
N MET A 22 -13.89 31.67 -7.20
CA MET A 22 -15.32 31.86 -6.91
C MET A 22 -15.86 30.79 -5.94
N VAL A 23 -16.74 31.30 -5.08
CA VAL A 23 -17.57 30.58 -4.11
C VAL A 23 -19.00 30.57 -4.67
N HIS A 24 -19.68 29.42 -4.69
CA HIS A 24 -20.98 29.22 -4.03
C HIS A 24 -21.53 27.80 -4.25
N GLY A 25 -21.74 27.06 -3.15
CA GLY A 25 -22.39 25.75 -3.15
C GLY A 25 -22.14 24.96 -1.86
N ARG A 26 -22.67 25.46 -0.74
CA ARG A 26 -22.54 25.00 0.65
C ARG A 26 -22.67 23.48 0.86
N HIS A 27 -21.63 22.83 1.38
CA HIS A 27 -21.58 22.15 2.70
C HIS A 27 -20.20 21.49 2.89
N SER A 28 -19.27 22.25 3.47
CA SER A 28 -18.00 21.75 3.99
C SER A 28 -18.22 21.15 5.38
N LEU A 29 -18.03 19.83 5.52
CA LEU A 29 -17.84 19.18 6.81
C LEU A 29 -16.33 19.04 7.07
N PRO A 30 -15.81 19.46 8.23
CA PRO A 30 -14.42 19.20 8.59
C PRO A 30 -14.26 17.73 8.99
N CYS A 31 -13.50 16.96 8.20
CA CYS A 31 -13.01 15.63 8.59
C CYS A 31 -11.89 15.77 9.63
N ALA A 32 -12.26 16.15 10.85
CA ALA A 32 -11.42 16.01 12.04
C ALA A 32 -12.31 15.78 13.29
N ASP A 33 -13.43 15.09 13.11
CA ASP A 33 -14.31 14.73 14.23
C ASP A 33 -14.08 13.25 14.58
N THR A 34 -13.29 13.02 15.63
CA THR A 34 -12.95 11.70 16.22
C THR A 34 -14.17 10.99 16.85
N LYS A 35 -15.38 11.47 16.58
CA LYS A 35 -16.67 10.91 17.03
C LYS A 35 -17.30 9.90 16.06
N GLY A 36 -16.86 9.84 14.81
CA GLY A 36 -17.44 8.94 13.79
C GLY A 36 -16.95 7.48 13.86
N CYS A 37 -15.77 7.22 14.44
CA CYS A 37 -15.15 5.89 14.45
C CYS A 37 -15.75 4.93 15.51
N GLY A 38 -16.72 5.41 16.32
CA GLY A 38 -17.28 4.68 17.47
C GLY A 38 -18.80 4.54 17.51
N ASP A 39 -19.54 4.99 16.50
CA ASP A 39 -21.01 4.91 16.51
C ASP A 39 -21.52 3.99 15.37
N GLY A 40 -21.83 2.75 15.73
CA GLY A 40 -22.53 1.81 14.88
C GLY A 40 -23.95 2.29 14.61
N ARG A 41 -24.12 3.14 13.59
CA ARG A 41 -25.45 3.43 13.05
C ARG A 41 -25.95 2.24 12.24
N ARG A 42 -26.85 1.49 12.89
CA ARG A 42 -27.86 0.63 12.27
C ARG A 42 -28.41 1.29 11.01
N GLN A 43 -28.10 0.74 9.83
CA GLN A 43 -29.04 0.82 8.71
C GLN A 43 -30.15 -0.18 9.00
N ARG A 44 -31.35 0.33 9.31
CA ARG A 44 -32.58 -0.45 9.44
C ARG A 44 -33.17 -0.65 8.04
N GLY A 45 -33.60 -1.87 7.74
CA GLY A 45 -34.71 -2.11 6.82
C GLY A 45 -34.43 -3.06 5.66
N SER A 46 -34.20 -4.34 5.95
CA SER A 46 -34.70 -5.47 5.16
C SER A 46 -34.77 -6.67 6.09
N ASP A 47 -35.97 -6.95 6.58
CA ASP A 47 -36.26 -8.02 7.53
C ASP A 47 -36.18 -9.42 6.87
N ALA A 48 -35.82 -10.39 7.72
CA ALA A 48 -35.99 -11.84 7.58
C ALA A 48 -34.96 -12.64 6.75
N ALA A 49 -33.88 -13.09 7.40
CA ALA A 49 -33.56 -14.53 7.51
C ALA A 49 -32.56 -14.81 8.66
N SER A 50 -33.08 -15.53 9.65
CA SER A 50 -32.47 -16.36 10.70
C SER A 50 -30.94 -16.52 10.82
N ALA A 51 -30.47 -16.20 12.03
CA ALA A 51 -29.63 -17.04 12.92
C ALA A 51 -28.40 -17.75 12.33
N GLY A 52 -27.23 -17.14 12.54
CA GLY A 52 -25.92 -17.77 12.43
C GLY A 52 -24.84 -16.75 12.80
N GLY A 53 -24.51 -16.67 14.09
CA GLY A 53 -23.59 -15.66 14.61
C GLY A 53 -22.15 -15.93 14.21
N VAL A 54 -21.53 -14.99 13.50
CA VAL A 54 -20.07 -14.80 13.50
C VAL A 54 -19.82 -13.30 13.68
N ARG A 55 -19.21 -12.95 14.82
CA ARG A 55 -18.68 -11.60 15.08
C ARG A 55 -17.61 -11.32 14.04
N GLN A 56 -17.72 -10.20 13.30
CA GLN A 56 -16.69 -9.73 12.39
C GLN A 56 -15.34 -9.59 13.12
N PRO A 57 -14.30 -10.34 12.70
CA PRO A 57 -13.00 -10.18 13.30
C PRO A 57 -12.08 -9.46 12.28
N PHE A 58 -11.42 -8.40 12.76
CA PHE A 58 -10.27 -7.74 12.11
C PHE A 58 -10.57 -6.80 10.91
N GLY A 59 -10.50 -5.49 11.18
CA GLY A 59 -10.24 -4.49 10.15
C GLY A 59 -8.73 -4.33 10.04
N PHE A 60 -8.18 -4.47 8.83
CA PHE A 60 -6.79 -4.17 8.57
C PHE A 60 -6.51 -2.67 8.77
N GLY A 61 -5.24 -2.36 9.04
CA GLY A 61 -4.75 -1.09 9.56
C GLY A 61 -5.29 0.18 8.89
N VAL A 62 -5.26 1.26 9.67
CA VAL A 62 -5.60 2.60 9.19
C VAL A 62 -4.45 3.06 8.28
N ALA A 63 -4.61 2.86 6.97
CA ALA A 63 -3.84 3.60 5.97
C ALA A 63 -4.39 5.04 5.97
N VAL A 64 -3.51 6.01 6.18
CA VAL A 64 -3.86 7.43 6.17
C VAL A 64 -3.00 8.10 5.11
N ASP A 65 -3.65 8.38 3.99
CA ASP A 65 -3.04 9.08 2.87
C ASP A 65 -2.80 10.56 3.21
N GLU A 66 -1.57 10.98 2.90
CA GLU A 66 -1.15 12.36 2.62
C GLU A 66 -1.46 13.45 3.68
N PHE A 67 -0.82 13.41 4.86
CA PHE A 67 -0.65 14.60 5.71
C PHE A 67 0.54 14.45 6.69
N ASP A 68 1.66 15.17 6.46
CA ASP A 68 2.83 15.32 7.36
C ASP A 68 3.13 14.12 8.28
N ASP A 69 4.12 13.27 7.94
CA ASP A 69 4.48 11.99 8.60
C ASP A 69 4.31 11.94 10.14
N ARG A 70 4.60 13.03 10.85
CA ARG A 70 4.45 13.11 12.31
C ARG A 70 2.99 13.15 12.77
N HIS A 71 2.09 13.78 12.02
CA HIS A 71 0.66 13.86 12.35
C HIS A 71 -0.07 12.54 12.06
N CYS A 72 0.22 11.87 10.93
CA CYS A 72 -0.34 10.55 10.62
C CYS A 72 0.05 9.49 11.66
N GLY A 73 1.33 9.46 12.06
CA GLY A 73 1.79 8.53 13.11
C GLY A 73 1.07 8.70 14.44
N VAL A 74 0.76 9.94 14.85
CA VAL A 74 0.05 10.21 16.12
C VAL A 74 -1.40 9.74 16.09
N VAL A 75 -2.10 9.89 14.95
CA VAL A 75 -3.48 9.42 14.80
C VAL A 75 -3.54 7.88 14.84
N ALA A 76 -2.64 7.21 14.14
CA ALA A 76 -2.54 5.75 14.16
C ALA A 76 -2.30 5.21 15.58
N ILE A 77 -1.37 5.82 16.33
CA ILE A 77 -1.11 5.47 17.74
C ILE A 77 -2.36 5.69 18.60
N ALA A 78 -3.07 6.81 18.42
CA ALA A 78 -4.24 7.12 19.24
C ALA A 78 -5.40 6.14 19.00
N ILE A 79 -5.65 5.75 17.75
CA ILE A 79 -6.70 4.78 17.41
C ILE A 79 -6.32 3.39 17.91
N ALA A 80 -5.09 2.94 17.64
CA ALA A 80 -4.60 1.65 18.10
C ALA A 80 -4.57 1.57 19.63
N GLY A 81 -4.16 2.64 20.32
CA GLY A 81 -4.21 2.71 21.78
C GLY A 81 -5.63 2.66 22.35
N ARG A 82 -6.63 3.14 21.60
CA ARG A 82 -8.04 3.10 22.01
C ARG A 82 -8.70 1.73 21.75
N TYR A 83 -8.27 1.03 20.70
CA TYR A 83 -8.82 -0.28 20.32
C TYR A 83 -7.70 -1.28 19.97
N PRO A 84 -6.84 -1.63 20.94
CA PRO A 84 -5.62 -2.41 20.70
C PRO A 84 -5.90 -3.84 20.23
N ASP A 85 -7.06 -4.40 20.58
CA ASP A 85 -7.48 -5.74 20.16
C ASP A 85 -8.02 -5.76 18.71
N ARG A 86 -8.12 -4.59 18.05
CA ARG A 86 -8.72 -4.45 16.71
C ARG A 86 -7.78 -3.85 15.68
N PHE A 87 -6.86 -2.97 16.06
CA PHE A 87 -5.98 -2.27 15.12
C PHE A 87 -4.51 -2.50 15.43
N VAL A 88 -3.76 -2.88 14.40
CA VAL A 88 -2.30 -2.84 14.39
C VAL A 88 -1.87 -1.66 13.51
N PRO A 89 -1.20 -0.64 14.07
CA PRO A 89 -0.76 0.50 13.28
C PRO A 89 0.46 0.14 12.44
N LEU A 90 0.50 0.68 11.21
CA LEU A 90 1.71 0.77 10.39
C LEU A 90 2.29 2.17 10.53
N GLY A 91 3.61 2.29 10.52
CA GLY A 91 4.31 3.57 10.59
C GLY A 91 4.58 4.16 9.20
N THR A 92 4.86 5.45 9.14
CA THR A 92 5.50 6.08 7.98
C THR A 92 6.89 6.53 8.37
N VAL A 93 7.82 6.55 7.40
CA VAL A 93 9.20 7.01 7.62
C VAL A 93 9.64 7.91 6.47
N PRO A 94 10.47 8.94 6.74
CA PRO A 94 10.84 9.93 5.74
C PRO A 94 11.91 9.40 4.78
N PHE A 95 11.51 8.58 3.79
CA PHE A 95 12.44 7.97 2.82
C PHE A 95 13.32 8.99 2.08
N GLN A 96 12.83 10.21 1.87
CA GLN A 96 13.58 11.33 1.29
C GLN A 96 14.87 11.68 2.06
N ALA A 97 14.92 11.32 3.35
CA ALA A 97 16.04 11.57 4.24
C ALA A 97 16.48 10.25 4.93
N PRO A 98 17.26 9.40 4.25
CA PRO A 98 17.51 8.02 4.67
C PRO A 98 18.06 7.82 6.08
N ASP A 99 18.89 8.73 6.61
CA ASP A 99 19.36 8.62 8.01
C ASP A 99 18.24 8.86 9.02
N PHE A 100 17.35 9.80 8.73
CA PHE A 100 16.16 10.04 9.56
C PHE A 100 15.16 8.90 9.42
N ALA A 101 15.02 8.29 8.23
CA ALA A 101 14.19 7.11 8.05
C ALA A 101 14.66 5.94 8.93
N VAL A 102 15.96 5.67 8.97
CA VAL A 102 16.53 4.62 9.83
C VAL A 102 16.29 4.91 11.32
N ALA A 103 16.52 6.15 11.76
CA ALA A 103 16.25 6.55 13.14
C ALA A 103 14.76 6.46 13.50
N GLU A 104 13.87 6.73 12.55
CA GLU A 104 12.43 6.61 12.76
C GLU A 104 11.98 5.14 12.79
N LEU A 105 12.55 4.26 11.96
CA LEU A 105 12.35 2.81 12.04
C LEU A 105 12.72 2.28 13.44
N ASP A 106 13.86 2.73 13.99
CA ASP A 106 14.27 2.41 15.36
C ASP A 106 13.20 2.84 16.38
N ARG A 107 12.70 4.07 16.26
CA ARG A 107 11.70 4.62 17.19
C ARG A 107 10.37 3.87 17.12
N ILE A 108 9.80 3.68 15.92
CA ILE A 108 8.49 3.05 15.77
C ILE A 108 8.54 1.57 16.18
N HIS A 109 9.61 0.87 15.86
CA HIS A 109 9.73 -0.55 16.19
C HIS A 109 10.01 -0.74 17.69
N LYS A 110 11.08 -0.11 18.21
CA LYS A 110 11.57 -0.39 19.57
C LYS A 110 10.75 0.31 20.65
N SER A 111 10.30 1.54 20.39
CA SER A 111 9.60 2.35 21.40
C SER A 111 8.09 2.26 21.30
N LEU A 112 7.53 2.05 20.10
CA LEU A 112 6.08 2.02 19.88
C LEU A 112 5.54 0.62 19.56
N GLY A 113 6.40 -0.37 19.31
CA GLY A 113 5.99 -1.74 19.02
C GLY A 113 5.33 -1.91 17.65
N PHE A 114 5.58 -0.99 16.71
CA PHE A 114 5.04 -1.08 15.35
C PHE A 114 5.66 -2.29 14.64
N ARG A 115 4.82 -2.97 13.86
CA ARG A 115 5.14 -4.26 13.22
C ARG A 115 5.29 -4.15 11.71
N GLY A 116 5.11 -2.95 11.18
CA GLY A 116 5.33 -2.63 9.79
C GLY A 116 5.26 -1.14 9.50
N ILE A 117 5.48 -0.83 8.24
CA ILE A 117 5.38 0.51 7.67
C ILE A 117 4.51 0.48 6.42
N GLU A 118 3.94 1.63 6.11
CA GLU A 118 3.34 1.92 4.81
C GLU A 118 4.27 2.83 4.02
N ILE A 119 4.44 2.53 2.72
CA ILE A 119 5.25 3.33 1.80
C ILE A 119 4.47 3.58 0.51
N ALA A 120 4.79 4.70 -0.14
CA ALA A 120 4.40 4.94 -1.52
C ALA A 120 5.15 3.98 -2.48
N THR A 121 5.07 4.24 -3.78
CA THR A 121 5.72 3.51 -4.88
C THR A 121 7.05 4.14 -5.33
N ASN A 122 7.25 5.42 -5.04
CA ASN A 122 8.48 6.18 -5.30
C ASN A 122 8.64 7.32 -4.28
N VAL A 123 9.79 7.98 -4.28
CA VAL A 123 10.10 9.11 -3.39
C VAL A 123 10.35 10.34 -4.25
N ALA A 124 9.33 11.16 -4.45
CA ALA A 124 9.39 12.36 -5.29
C ALA A 124 9.94 12.08 -6.70
N GLY A 125 9.49 10.99 -7.32
CA GLY A 125 9.90 10.52 -8.65
C GLY A 125 11.17 9.67 -8.66
N GLU A 126 11.82 9.44 -7.52
CA GLU A 126 12.98 8.55 -7.43
C GLU A 126 12.56 7.14 -6.96
N ASP A 127 12.95 6.12 -7.73
CA ASP A 127 12.61 4.73 -7.45
C ASP A 127 13.36 4.16 -6.24
N PHE A 128 12.70 3.26 -5.50
CA PHE A 128 13.29 2.55 -4.36
C PHE A 128 14.51 1.69 -4.68
N SER A 129 14.80 1.47 -5.96
CA SER A 129 16.04 0.81 -6.41
C SER A 129 17.31 1.63 -6.18
N ALA A 130 17.20 2.94 -5.94
CA ALA A 130 18.34 3.82 -5.74
C ALA A 130 19.19 3.42 -4.52
N GLU A 131 20.51 3.54 -4.65
CA GLU A 131 21.48 3.10 -3.64
C GLU A 131 21.25 3.75 -2.27
N ARG A 132 20.80 5.01 -2.25
CA ARG A 132 20.56 5.76 -1.01
C ARG A 132 19.47 5.15 -0.12
N PHE A 133 18.56 4.36 -0.68
CA PHE A 133 17.48 3.71 0.05
C PHE A 133 17.87 2.34 0.62
N ARG A 134 19.01 1.76 0.20
CA ARG A 134 19.45 0.41 0.61
C ARG A 134 19.52 0.26 2.13
N LYS A 135 20.09 1.24 2.83
CA LYS A 135 20.18 1.21 4.29
C LYS A 135 18.83 1.21 5.01
N ILE A 136 17.79 1.75 4.38
CA ILE A 136 16.42 1.71 4.93
C ILE A 136 15.89 0.29 4.82
N PHE A 137 15.98 -0.33 3.63
CA PHE A 137 15.57 -1.73 3.43
C PHE A 137 16.35 -2.72 4.30
N ALA A 138 17.66 -2.53 4.45
CA ALA A 138 18.47 -3.32 5.38
C ALA A 138 17.92 -3.28 6.81
N ARG A 139 17.53 -2.08 7.28
CA ARG A 139 16.98 -1.90 8.63
C ARG A 139 15.57 -2.50 8.76
N ILE A 140 14.73 -2.37 7.74
CA ILE A 140 13.39 -2.98 7.71
C ILE A 140 13.52 -4.50 7.81
N GLU A 141 14.42 -5.11 7.03
CA GLU A 141 14.67 -6.55 7.06
C GLU A 141 15.23 -7.01 8.42
N GLU A 142 16.19 -6.27 8.99
CA GLU A 142 16.75 -6.56 10.32
C GLU A 142 15.67 -6.65 11.40
N PHE A 143 14.67 -5.76 11.36
CA PHE A 143 13.54 -5.78 12.29
C PHE A 143 12.42 -6.74 11.88
N GLY A 144 12.50 -7.33 10.69
CA GLY A 144 11.44 -8.17 10.13
C GLY A 144 10.09 -7.44 9.99
N LEU A 145 10.14 -6.13 9.78
CA LEU A 145 8.96 -5.27 9.63
C LEU A 145 8.24 -5.58 8.31
N LEU A 146 6.91 -5.58 8.36
CA LEU A 146 6.08 -5.63 7.16
C LEU A 146 6.16 -4.29 6.41
N ILE A 147 6.28 -4.33 5.09
CA ILE A 147 6.06 -3.17 4.23
C ILE A 147 4.70 -3.37 3.54
N PHE A 148 3.79 -2.41 3.69
CA PHE A 148 2.62 -2.27 2.83
C PHE A 148 2.91 -1.17 1.80
N MET A 149 2.93 -1.51 0.51
CA MET A 149 3.18 -0.55 -0.57
C MET A 149 1.84 -0.15 -1.21
N HIS A 150 1.55 1.13 -1.17
CA HIS A 150 0.35 1.72 -1.72
C HIS A 150 0.69 2.79 -2.78
N PRO A 151 0.11 2.74 -4.00
CA PRO A 151 0.34 3.78 -5.00
C PRO A 151 -0.46 5.06 -4.68
N THR A 152 0.11 6.22 -5.01
CA THR A 152 -0.54 7.53 -4.79
C THR A 152 -0.89 8.24 -6.10
N GLY A 153 -0.98 7.49 -7.20
CA GLY A 153 -1.21 7.97 -8.56
C GLY A 153 -0.14 7.48 -9.53
N PHE A 154 -0.04 8.11 -10.71
CA PHE A 154 1.08 7.90 -11.62
C PHE A 154 1.59 9.28 -12.10
N PRO A 155 2.84 9.67 -11.81
CA PRO A 155 3.30 11.05 -11.97
C PRO A 155 3.28 11.54 -13.43
N GLU A 156 3.50 10.67 -14.42
CA GLU A 156 3.58 11.03 -15.86
C GLU A 156 2.28 10.81 -16.64
N ALA A 157 1.14 10.99 -15.99
CA ALA A 157 -0.16 10.52 -16.46
C ALA A 157 -1.05 11.55 -17.18
N ARG A 158 -0.53 12.38 -18.10
CA ARG A 158 -1.40 13.33 -18.84
C ARG A 158 -2.60 12.65 -19.52
N ARG A 159 -2.42 11.40 -19.97
CA ARG A 159 -3.47 10.61 -20.63
C ARG A 159 -4.53 10.08 -19.66
N PHE A 160 -4.32 10.17 -18.35
CA PHE A 160 -5.23 9.63 -17.35
C PHE A 160 -6.11 10.71 -16.70
N ALA A 161 -6.10 11.94 -17.24
CA ALA A 161 -6.85 13.07 -16.69
C ALA A 161 -8.37 12.86 -16.66
N ASP A 162 -8.90 12.00 -17.53
CA ASP A 162 -10.33 11.73 -17.66
C ASP A 162 -10.69 10.31 -17.22
N HIS A 163 -12.00 10.03 -17.07
CA HIS A 163 -12.57 8.69 -16.85
C HIS A 163 -12.00 7.90 -15.65
N TYR A 164 -11.53 8.61 -14.63
CA TYR A 164 -10.94 8.01 -13.43
C TYR A 164 -9.73 7.10 -13.73
N LEU A 165 -9.06 7.34 -14.86
CA LEU A 165 -7.95 6.51 -15.31
C LEU A 165 -6.72 6.62 -14.40
N VAL A 166 -6.59 7.68 -13.59
CA VAL A 166 -5.54 7.74 -12.56
C VAL A 166 -5.70 6.57 -11.59
N ASN A 167 -6.94 6.24 -11.19
CA ASN A 167 -7.18 5.13 -10.28
C ASN A 167 -7.21 3.78 -11.02
N VAL A 168 -7.91 3.71 -12.16
CA VAL A 168 -8.10 2.45 -12.91
C VAL A 168 -6.83 1.97 -13.62
N ILE A 169 -5.98 2.90 -14.09
CA ILE A 169 -4.72 2.60 -14.79
C ILE A 169 -3.50 3.05 -14.01
N GLY A 170 -3.50 4.29 -13.54
CA GLY A 170 -2.34 4.90 -12.90
C GLY A 170 -1.86 4.11 -11.68
N ASN A 171 -2.73 3.91 -10.69
CA ASN A 171 -2.38 3.22 -9.44
C ASN A 171 -1.83 1.80 -9.66
N PRO A 172 -2.52 0.90 -10.40
CA PRO A 172 -1.95 -0.42 -10.72
C PRO A 172 -0.66 -0.36 -11.54
N LEU A 173 -0.53 0.59 -12.46
CA LEU A 173 0.69 0.77 -13.25
C LEU A 173 1.86 1.25 -12.39
N ASP A 174 1.61 2.11 -11.42
CA ASP A 174 2.65 2.66 -10.55
C ASP A 174 3.21 1.58 -9.62
N SER A 175 2.34 0.78 -8.99
CA SER A 175 2.76 -0.43 -8.25
C SER A 175 3.55 -1.38 -9.14
N THR A 176 3.12 -1.55 -10.39
CA THR A 176 3.84 -2.37 -11.38
C THR A 176 5.24 -1.84 -11.60
N VAL A 177 5.42 -0.54 -11.86
CA VAL A 177 6.73 0.09 -12.08
C VAL A 177 7.62 -0.05 -10.84
N ALA A 178 7.11 0.27 -9.64
CA ALA A 178 7.84 0.15 -8.39
C ALA A 178 8.36 -1.28 -8.17
N LEU A 179 7.53 -2.29 -8.42
CA LEU A 179 7.93 -3.69 -8.33
C LEU A 179 9.04 -4.06 -9.32
N HIS A 180 8.99 -3.55 -10.56
CA HIS A 180 10.07 -3.78 -11.52
C HIS A 180 11.39 -3.20 -11.01
N HIS A 181 11.37 -1.98 -10.46
CA HIS A 181 12.56 -1.37 -9.87
C HIS A 181 13.09 -2.16 -8.67
N LEU A 182 12.21 -2.64 -7.78
CA LEU A 182 12.63 -3.47 -6.65
C LEU A 182 13.25 -4.81 -7.07
N ILE A 183 12.72 -5.45 -8.13
CA ILE A 183 13.24 -6.70 -8.68
C ILE A 183 14.55 -6.46 -9.44
N PHE A 184 14.50 -5.72 -10.56
CA PHE A 184 15.64 -5.56 -11.47
C PHE A 184 16.73 -4.64 -10.90
N GLY A 185 16.38 -3.75 -9.98
CA GLY A 185 17.34 -3.01 -9.18
C GLY A 185 18.05 -3.87 -8.13
N GLY A 186 17.60 -5.10 -7.88
CA GLY A 186 18.23 -6.02 -6.94
C GLY A 186 17.90 -5.77 -5.46
N VAL A 187 16.91 -4.94 -5.12
CA VAL A 187 16.51 -4.74 -3.71
C VAL A 187 16.02 -6.05 -3.12
N LEU A 188 15.16 -6.76 -3.84
CA LEU A 188 14.67 -8.06 -3.41
C LEU A 188 15.73 -9.16 -3.48
N HIS A 189 16.84 -8.92 -4.19
CA HIS A 189 17.99 -9.82 -4.21
C HIS A 189 18.84 -9.66 -2.96
N ASP A 190 19.18 -8.42 -2.61
CA ASP A 190 20.01 -8.09 -1.46
C ASP A 190 19.30 -8.38 -0.13
N TYR A 191 17.97 -8.19 -0.08
CA TYR A 191 17.15 -8.35 1.13
C TYR A 191 16.06 -9.42 0.92
N PRO A 192 16.45 -10.72 0.93
CA PRO A 192 15.57 -11.83 0.56
C PRO A 192 14.44 -12.12 1.57
N ASN A 193 14.51 -11.58 2.79
CA ASN A 193 13.54 -11.78 3.86
C ASN A 193 12.60 -10.58 4.06
N LEU A 194 12.66 -9.56 3.19
CA LEU A 194 11.67 -8.48 3.20
C LEU A 194 10.27 -9.04 3.04
N LYS A 195 9.37 -8.62 3.94
CA LYS A 195 7.94 -8.93 3.87
C LYS A 195 7.25 -7.75 3.22
N LEU A 196 6.88 -7.88 1.96
CA LEU A 196 6.30 -6.79 1.18
C LEU A 196 4.91 -7.21 0.67
N VAL A 197 3.89 -6.50 1.15
CA VAL A 197 2.50 -6.59 0.70
C VAL A 197 2.28 -5.44 -0.29
N ILE A 198 1.76 -5.75 -1.46
CA ILE A 198 1.43 -4.75 -2.48
C ILE A 198 -0.08 -4.62 -2.59
N ALA A 199 -0.55 -3.38 -2.49
CA ALA A 199 -1.96 -3.05 -2.67
C ALA A 199 -2.47 -3.42 -4.07
N HIS A 200 -3.79 -3.59 -4.20
CA HIS A 200 -4.50 -3.78 -5.47
C HIS A 200 -4.05 -5.02 -6.24
N GLY A 201 -3.88 -6.14 -5.53
CA GLY A 201 -3.40 -7.41 -6.10
C GLY A 201 -1.98 -7.34 -6.69
N GLY A 202 -1.20 -6.32 -6.33
CA GLY A 202 0.13 -6.05 -6.90
C GLY A 202 0.13 -5.32 -8.25
N GLY A 203 -1.00 -4.73 -8.64
CA GLY A 203 -1.16 -4.06 -9.92
C GLY A 203 -1.20 -5.03 -11.09
N TYR A 204 -0.57 -4.68 -12.21
CA TYR A 204 -0.57 -5.50 -13.41
C TYR A 204 0.50 -6.59 -13.43
N LEU A 205 1.57 -6.42 -12.66
CA LEU A 205 2.70 -7.35 -12.73
C LEU A 205 2.31 -8.79 -12.36
N PRO A 206 1.53 -9.06 -11.30
CA PRO A 206 1.21 -10.44 -10.93
C PRO A 206 0.39 -11.18 -11.97
N ALA A 207 -0.54 -10.48 -12.63
CA ALA A 207 -1.36 -11.01 -13.73
C ALA A 207 -0.61 -11.11 -15.07
N TYR A 208 0.55 -10.46 -15.19
CA TYR A 208 1.31 -10.40 -16.44
C TYR A 208 2.81 -10.71 -16.27
N SER A 209 3.11 -11.62 -15.34
CA SER A 209 4.46 -11.93 -14.87
C SER A 209 5.34 -12.62 -15.91
N GLY A 210 4.77 -13.32 -16.90
CA GLY A 210 5.56 -13.97 -17.96
C GLY A 210 6.42 -12.99 -18.78
N ARG A 211 6.04 -11.70 -18.84
CA ARG A 211 6.79 -10.68 -19.59
C ARG A 211 8.16 -10.38 -18.98
N ILE A 212 8.29 -10.39 -17.65
CA ILE A 212 9.57 -10.06 -16.98
C ILE A 212 10.62 -11.15 -17.17
N ASP A 213 10.22 -12.43 -17.13
CA ASP A 213 11.13 -13.55 -17.41
C ASP A 213 11.52 -13.60 -18.89
N HIS A 214 10.56 -13.35 -19.80
CA HIS A 214 10.85 -13.25 -21.23
C HIS A 214 11.84 -12.11 -21.52
N ALA A 215 11.67 -10.96 -20.87
CA ALA A 215 12.61 -9.84 -20.97
C ALA A 215 13.99 -10.21 -20.42
N ALA A 216 14.08 -10.86 -19.26
CA ALA A 216 15.35 -11.33 -18.69
C ALA A 216 16.11 -12.28 -19.62
N ALA A 217 15.40 -13.19 -20.29
CA ALA A 217 16.00 -14.10 -21.26
C ALA A 217 16.46 -13.38 -22.54
N ALA A 218 15.69 -12.40 -23.02
CA ALA A 218 15.99 -11.66 -24.26
C ALA A 218 17.02 -10.53 -24.06
N ARG A 219 17.11 -9.98 -22.85
CA ARG A 219 17.92 -8.82 -22.48
C ARG A 219 18.66 -9.09 -21.17
N PRO A 220 19.74 -9.89 -21.19
CA PRO A 220 20.51 -10.18 -19.98
C PRO A 220 21.07 -8.92 -19.28
N ASP A 221 21.22 -7.82 -20.02
CA ASP A 221 21.63 -6.51 -19.49
C ASP A 221 20.62 -5.90 -18.51
N CYS A 222 19.34 -6.30 -18.52
CA CYS A 222 18.41 -5.86 -17.47
C CYS A 222 18.61 -6.60 -16.14
N CYS A 223 19.39 -7.69 -16.13
CA CYS A 223 19.56 -8.57 -14.98
C CYS A 223 20.89 -8.36 -14.23
N GLU A 224 21.59 -7.24 -14.42
CA GLU A 224 22.91 -6.98 -13.80
C GLU A 224 22.92 -7.07 -12.26
N LYS A 225 21.76 -6.87 -11.62
CA LYS A 225 21.60 -6.87 -10.15
C LYS A 225 20.90 -8.12 -9.60
N ILE A 226 20.58 -9.10 -10.45
CA ILE A 226 19.86 -10.32 -10.05
C ILE A 226 20.50 -11.56 -10.66
N ASN A 227 20.43 -12.69 -9.95
CA ASN A 227 21.01 -13.97 -10.41
C ASN A 227 19.98 -15.11 -10.52
N ARG A 228 18.69 -14.78 -10.50
CA ARG A 228 17.56 -15.71 -10.66
C ARG A 228 16.55 -15.09 -11.61
N MET A 229 15.62 -15.88 -12.11
CA MET A 229 14.53 -15.35 -12.94
C MET A 229 13.69 -14.34 -12.15
N PRO A 230 13.32 -13.19 -12.73
CA PRO A 230 12.51 -12.15 -12.08
C PRO A 230 11.27 -12.67 -11.33
N THR A 231 10.55 -13.64 -11.90
CA THR A 231 9.39 -14.26 -11.25
C THR A 231 9.73 -14.97 -9.93
N THR A 232 10.98 -15.40 -9.73
CA THR A 232 11.42 -15.97 -8.45
C THR A 232 11.36 -14.94 -7.32
N TYR A 233 11.64 -13.68 -7.61
CA TYR A 233 11.54 -12.59 -6.64
C TYR A 233 10.08 -12.25 -6.38
N LEU A 234 9.27 -12.16 -7.45
CA LEU A 234 7.84 -11.87 -7.40
C LEU A 234 7.05 -12.90 -6.56
N LYS A 235 7.40 -14.19 -6.67
CA LYS A 235 6.75 -15.27 -5.90
C LYS A 235 6.92 -15.19 -4.38
N ARG A 236 7.80 -14.33 -3.87
CA ARG A 236 7.98 -14.13 -2.41
C ARG A 236 7.12 -13.00 -1.86
N LEU A 237 6.49 -12.21 -2.72
CA LEU A 237 5.70 -11.05 -2.33
C LEU A 237 4.32 -11.47 -1.84
N TYR A 238 3.64 -10.55 -1.18
CA TYR A 238 2.29 -10.69 -0.70
C TYR A 238 1.37 -9.72 -1.44
N PHE A 239 0.10 -10.09 -1.59
CA PHE A 239 -0.89 -9.32 -2.34
C PHE A 239 -2.19 -9.20 -1.55
N ASP A 240 -2.90 -8.09 -1.71
CA ASP A 240 -4.25 -7.98 -1.16
C ASP A 240 -5.33 -8.57 -2.10
N THR A 241 -6.57 -8.63 -1.63
CA THR A 241 -7.74 -9.09 -2.42
C THR A 241 -8.43 -7.99 -3.22
N ILE A 242 -7.84 -6.79 -3.38
CA ILE A 242 -8.46 -5.68 -4.12
C ILE A 242 -8.27 -5.89 -5.63
N VAL A 243 -8.98 -6.89 -6.15
CA VAL A 243 -8.99 -7.32 -7.56
C VAL A 243 -10.39 -7.45 -8.15
N PHE A 244 -11.42 -7.20 -7.33
CA PHE A 244 -12.84 -7.01 -7.68
C PHE A 244 -13.57 -8.15 -8.40
N THR A 245 -12.89 -9.24 -8.73
CA THR A 245 -13.48 -10.39 -9.43
C THR A 245 -12.91 -11.70 -8.93
N HIS A 246 -13.76 -12.72 -8.79
CA HIS A 246 -13.32 -14.02 -8.27
C HIS A 246 -12.25 -14.68 -9.15
N HIS A 247 -12.34 -14.56 -10.48
CA HIS A 247 -11.34 -15.16 -11.36
C HIS A 247 -9.93 -14.55 -11.16
N GLN A 248 -9.82 -13.27 -10.81
CA GLN A 248 -8.52 -12.66 -10.50
C GLN A 248 -8.01 -13.09 -9.13
N LEU A 249 -8.90 -13.22 -8.13
CA LEU A 249 -8.53 -13.76 -6.83
C LEU A 249 -8.04 -15.21 -6.94
N GLU A 250 -8.80 -16.05 -7.64
CA GLU A 250 -8.44 -17.44 -7.90
C GLU A 250 -7.12 -17.55 -8.68
N TYR A 251 -6.90 -16.68 -9.67
CA TYR A 251 -5.63 -16.60 -10.39
C TYR A 251 -4.46 -16.23 -9.47
N LEU A 252 -4.62 -15.21 -8.61
CA LEU A 252 -3.56 -14.84 -7.65
C LEU A 252 -3.21 -16.01 -6.73
N VAL A 253 -4.22 -16.72 -6.21
CA VAL A 253 -4.01 -17.89 -5.36
C VAL A 253 -3.33 -19.02 -6.12
N GLU A 254 -3.73 -19.30 -7.37
CA GLU A 254 -3.10 -20.32 -8.21
C GLU A 254 -1.61 -20.02 -8.48
N GLN A 255 -1.27 -18.75 -8.74
CA GLN A 255 0.09 -18.37 -9.11
C GLN A 255 1.04 -18.21 -7.92
N TYR A 256 0.53 -17.71 -6.78
CA TYR A 256 1.35 -17.27 -5.64
C TYR A 256 1.11 -18.07 -4.36
N GLY A 257 0.03 -18.85 -4.30
CA GLY A 257 -0.39 -19.58 -3.11
C GLY A 257 -1.31 -18.76 -2.20
N ALA A 258 -2.27 -19.42 -1.57
CA ALA A 258 -3.22 -18.77 -0.66
C ALA A 258 -2.54 -18.16 0.58
N ASP A 259 -1.34 -18.62 0.96
CA ASP A 259 -0.53 -18.09 2.06
C ASP A 259 0.16 -16.75 1.72
N HIS A 260 0.13 -16.35 0.45
CA HIS A 260 0.65 -15.10 -0.08
C HIS A 260 -0.43 -14.03 -0.35
N VAL A 261 -1.71 -14.33 -0.12
CA VAL A 261 -2.83 -13.41 -0.36
C VAL A 261 -3.49 -12.99 0.97
N LEU A 262 -3.74 -11.70 1.15
CA LEU A 262 -4.33 -11.12 2.37
C LEU A 262 -5.65 -10.44 2.02
N VAL A 263 -6.66 -10.55 2.87
CA VAL A 263 -7.86 -9.72 2.71
C VAL A 263 -7.51 -8.24 2.78
N GLY A 264 -7.98 -7.48 1.79
CA GLY A 264 -7.91 -6.02 1.73
C GLY A 264 -9.32 -5.46 1.53
N THR A 265 -9.57 -4.27 2.06
CA THR A 265 -10.85 -3.56 1.89
C THR A 265 -10.72 -2.22 1.20
N ASP A 266 -9.54 -1.60 1.24
CA ASP A 266 -9.31 -0.23 0.78
C ASP A 266 -10.28 0.79 1.43
N TYR A 267 -10.74 0.50 2.67
CA TYR A 267 -11.60 1.42 3.41
C TYR A 267 -10.77 2.63 3.88
N PRO A 268 -11.26 3.88 3.72
CA PRO A 268 -12.61 4.30 3.32
C PRO A 268 -12.73 4.82 1.87
N ALA A 269 -11.88 4.36 0.95
CA ALA A 269 -11.90 4.80 -0.44
C ALA A 269 -13.24 4.50 -1.13
N ASP A 270 -13.57 5.27 -2.16
CA ASP A 270 -14.81 5.13 -2.92
C ASP A 270 -14.87 3.84 -3.74
N MET A 271 -13.70 3.30 -4.11
CA MET A 271 -13.52 2.01 -4.78
C MET A 271 -13.20 0.85 -3.81
N GLY A 272 -13.43 1.02 -2.51
CA GLY A 272 -13.22 -0.05 -1.54
C GLY A 272 -14.19 -1.23 -1.68
N GLU A 273 -13.74 -2.42 -1.27
CA GLU A 273 -14.58 -3.62 -1.18
C GLU A 273 -15.48 -3.55 0.06
N VAL A 274 -16.80 -3.57 -0.18
CA VAL A 274 -17.82 -3.38 0.85
C VAL A 274 -18.21 -4.69 1.55
N ASP A 275 -18.05 -5.83 0.87
CA ASP A 275 -18.27 -7.16 1.43
C ASP A 275 -17.05 -8.07 1.18
N PRO A 276 -15.91 -7.79 1.85
CA PRO A 276 -14.68 -8.55 1.63
C PRO A 276 -14.81 -10.02 2.03
N ILE A 277 -15.67 -10.33 3.02
CA ILE A 277 -15.92 -11.70 3.46
C ILE A 277 -16.71 -12.44 2.38
N GLY A 278 -17.83 -11.88 1.94
CA GLY A 278 -18.66 -12.47 0.88
C GLY A 278 -17.91 -12.61 -0.45
N PHE A 279 -17.02 -11.67 -0.79
CA PHE A 279 -16.15 -11.76 -1.96
C PHE A 279 -15.22 -12.97 -1.90
N ILE A 280 -14.54 -13.19 -0.76
CA ILE A 280 -13.62 -14.33 -0.59
C ILE A 280 -14.41 -15.66 -0.51
N GLU A 281 -15.53 -15.69 0.20
CA GLU A 281 -16.39 -16.87 0.28
C GLU A 281 -17.04 -17.23 -1.07
N GLY A 282 -17.30 -16.22 -1.91
CA GLY A 282 -17.87 -16.36 -3.25
C GLY A 282 -16.92 -16.95 -4.30
N ALA A 283 -15.60 -16.93 -4.06
CA ALA A 283 -14.61 -17.57 -4.92
C ALA A 283 -14.70 -19.10 -4.78
N ARG A 284 -15.16 -19.75 -5.85
CA ARG A 284 -15.49 -21.20 -5.84
C ARG A 284 -14.26 -22.07 -6.01
N GLY A 285 -13.18 -21.52 -6.58
CA GLY A 285 -11.90 -22.20 -6.72
C GLY A 285 -11.15 -22.38 -5.42
N LEU A 286 -11.55 -21.68 -4.34
CA LEU A 286 -10.88 -21.75 -3.04
C LEU A 286 -11.48 -22.82 -2.14
N ASP A 287 -10.63 -23.50 -1.37
CA ASP A 287 -11.05 -24.35 -0.27
C ASP A 287 -11.19 -23.59 1.06
N ASP A 288 -11.71 -24.26 2.09
CA ASP A 288 -11.94 -23.61 3.38
C ASP A 288 -10.66 -23.24 4.14
N ASN A 289 -9.55 -23.95 3.90
CA ASN A 289 -8.24 -23.59 4.49
C ASN A 289 -7.69 -22.33 3.83
N GLU A 290 -7.77 -22.25 2.51
CA GLU A 290 -7.34 -21.09 1.72
C GLU A 290 -8.15 -19.85 2.11
N ARG A 291 -9.48 -19.95 2.18
CA ARG A 291 -10.34 -18.85 2.67
C ARG A 291 -9.94 -18.37 4.05
N ARG A 292 -9.70 -19.28 5.01
CA ARG A 292 -9.26 -18.92 6.37
C ARG A 292 -7.87 -18.26 6.40
N ALA A 293 -6.96 -18.72 5.55
CA ALA A 293 -5.64 -18.11 5.43
C ALA A 293 -5.77 -16.64 4.97
N ILE A 294 -6.55 -16.41 3.91
CA ILE A 294 -6.73 -15.08 3.30
C ILE A 294 -7.51 -14.13 4.23
N LEU A 295 -8.59 -14.61 4.87
CA LEU A 295 -9.46 -13.80 5.73
C LEU A 295 -8.79 -13.27 7.01
N GLY A 296 -7.62 -13.80 7.39
CA GLY A 296 -6.90 -13.27 8.56
C GLY A 296 -5.71 -14.11 9.01
N GLY A 297 -5.60 -15.38 8.62
CA GLY A 297 -4.46 -16.22 9.00
C GLY A 297 -3.11 -15.65 8.56
N ASN A 298 -3.03 -15.15 7.32
CA ASN A 298 -1.81 -14.56 6.77
C ASN A 298 -1.47 -13.23 7.43
N ALA A 299 -2.49 -12.39 7.64
CA ALA A 299 -2.41 -11.14 8.41
C ALA A 299 -1.75 -11.36 9.76
N ALA A 300 -2.30 -12.31 10.51
CA ALA A 300 -1.90 -12.59 11.86
C ALA A 300 -0.48 -13.13 11.92
N ARG A 301 -0.09 -13.98 10.98
CA ARG A 301 1.29 -14.47 10.85
C ARG A 301 2.27 -13.32 10.55
N LEU A 302 1.95 -12.48 9.57
CA LEU A 302 2.85 -11.40 9.14
C LEU A 302 3.00 -10.29 10.20
N LEU A 303 1.90 -9.96 10.86
CA LEU A 303 1.84 -8.94 11.91
C LEU A 303 1.97 -9.52 13.31
N SER A 304 2.30 -10.81 13.48
CA SER A 304 2.43 -11.47 14.79
C SER A 304 1.24 -11.23 15.74
N ILE A 305 0.02 -11.34 15.22
CA ILE A 305 -1.23 -11.17 15.98
C ILE A 305 -1.65 -12.56 16.51
N GLU A 306 -1.98 -12.64 17.79
CA GLU A 306 -2.56 -13.85 18.37
C GLU A 306 -4.03 -13.98 17.92
N ILE A 307 -4.38 -15.11 17.31
CA ILE A 307 -5.78 -15.45 16.99
C ILE A 307 -6.33 -16.28 18.14
N PRO A 308 -7.30 -15.79 18.93
CA PRO A 308 -7.89 -16.56 20.02
C PRO A 308 -8.54 -17.85 19.49
N GLY A 309 -8.13 -19.01 20.03
CA GLY A 309 -8.79 -20.30 19.78
C GLY A 309 -8.16 -21.21 18.71
N ARG A 310 -6.97 -20.90 18.19
CA ARG A 310 -6.17 -21.84 17.37
C ARG A 310 -5.16 -22.58 18.26
N PRO A 311 -5.22 -23.91 18.42
CA PRO A 311 -4.13 -24.65 19.06
C PRO A 311 -2.87 -24.58 18.19
N GLU A 312 -1.71 -24.51 18.85
CA GLU A 312 -0.36 -24.53 18.23
C GLU A 312 -0.13 -25.72 17.29
#